data_AF-A0A9J5WV21-F1
#
_entry.id   AF-A0A9J5WV21-F1
#
_cell.length_a   1.000
_cell.length_b   1.000
_cell.length_c   1.000
_cell.angle_alpha   90.00
_cell.angle_beta   90.00
_cell.angle_gamma   90.00
#
_symmetry.space_group_name_H-M   'P 1'
#
loop_
_entity.id
_entity.type
_entity.pdbx_description
1 polymer ?
#
loop_
_entity_poly.entity_id
_entity_poly.type
_entity_poly.pdbx_seq_one_letter_code
_entity_poly.pdbx_strand_id
1 'polypeptide(L)'
;MVAMAALQSSFTSLSISSNSFLGQPFSPLPLCSPLLKQWERKKCKPNSLPVLHKMHVKLGDTVKVISGQKVASRVGHKALDNGKRVKYLIKKGEIIDSAENWKKAVKEKEKTTEAVAVAT
;
A
#
# COMPACT_ATOMS: atom_id res chain seq x y z
N MET A 1 -39.14 51.19 27.81
CA MET A 1 -40.06 50.45 26.92
C MET A 1 -39.20 49.48 26.12
N VAL A 2 -39.21 48.20 26.49
CA VAL A 2 -38.32 47.16 25.94
C VAL A 2 -39.18 46.23 25.09
N ALA A 3 -38.85 46.11 23.80
CA ALA A 3 -39.53 45.21 22.87
C ALA A 3 -38.62 44.01 22.57
N MET A 4 -39.02 42.83 23.05
CA MET A 4 -38.39 41.55 22.75
C MET A 4 -39.05 40.98 21.49
N ALA A 5 -38.32 40.91 20.37
CA ALA A 5 -38.78 40.21 19.18
C ALA A 5 -38.47 38.72 19.31
N ALA A 6 -39.53 37.91 19.34
CA ALA A 6 -39.48 36.46 19.48
C ALA A 6 -38.85 35.78 18.25
N LEU A 7 -37.94 34.83 18.49
CA LEU A 7 -37.51 33.85 17.48
C LEU A 7 -38.72 33.01 17.07
N GLN A 8 -39.18 33.13 15.83
CA GLN A 8 -40.12 32.18 15.24
C GLN A 8 -39.34 30.99 14.67
N SER A 9 -39.43 29.87 15.38
CA SER A 9 -39.08 28.54 14.89
C SER A 9 -40.11 28.07 13.87
N SER A 10 -39.73 27.96 12.61
CA SER A 10 -40.57 27.34 11.59
C SER A 10 -40.26 25.85 11.50
N PHE A 11 -41.01 25.04 12.25
CA PHE A 11 -41.15 23.61 11.99
C PHE A 11 -42.07 23.42 10.78
N THR A 12 -41.50 23.22 9.60
CA THR A 12 -42.30 22.81 8.44
C THR A 12 -42.56 21.32 8.51
N SER A 13 -43.83 21.00 8.75
CA SER A 13 -44.48 19.70 8.80
C SER A 13 -44.08 18.74 7.68
N LEU A 14 -43.86 17.46 8.05
CA LEU A 14 -43.91 16.32 7.13
C LEU A 14 -45.24 16.31 6.39
N SER A 15 -45.20 16.51 5.07
CA SER A 15 -46.33 16.22 4.20
C SER A 15 -46.13 14.84 3.59
N ILE A 16 -46.87 13.85 4.10
CA ILE A 16 -47.04 12.52 3.49
C ILE A 16 -48.13 12.68 2.43
N SER A 17 -47.75 12.98 1.19
CA SER A 17 -48.67 12.89 0.05
C SER A 17 -48.41 11.58 -0.70
N SER A 18 -49.37 10.67 -0.58
CA SER A 18 -49.44 9.40 -1.26
C SER A 18 -49.58 9.52 -2.78
N ASN A 19 -49.05 8.51 -3.47
CA ASN A 19 -49.39 8.04 -4.82
C ASN A 19 -48.69 8.68 -6.04
N SER A 20 -47.54 8.10 -6.39
CA SER A 20 -47.21 7.69 -7.77
C SER A 20 -46.14 6.59 -7.77
N PHE A 21 -46.51 5.47 -7.14
CA PHE A 21 -45.82 4.20 -7.20
C PHE A 21 -46.20 3.53 -8.52
N LEU A 22 -45.45 3.76 -9.61
CA LEU A 22 -45.36 2.90 -10.81
C LEU A 22 -44.51 3.60 -11.89
N GLY A 23 -43.28 3.13 -12.09
CA GLY A 23 -42.72 3.07 -13.44
C GLY A 23 -41.70 4.12 -13.88
N GLN A 24 -40.89 4.71 -12.99
CA GLN A 24 -39.60 5.25 -13.44
C GLN A 24 -38.51 4.19 -13.20
N PRO A 25 -37.97 3.55 -14.26
CA PRO A 25 -36.73 2.82 -14.12
C PRO A 25 -35.67 3.87 -13.83
N PHE A 26 -35.33 4.02 -12.55
CA PHE A 26 -34.02 4.55 -12.19
C PHE A 26 -33.02 3.64 -12.87
N SER A 27 -32.52 4.05 -14.04
CA SER A 27 -31.37 3.42 -14.67
C SER A 27 -30.28 3.42 -13.60
N PRO A 28 -29.91 2.27 -13.02
CA PRO A 28 -28.81 2.27 -12.09
C PRO A 28 -27.59 2.64 -12.93
N LEU A 29 -27.03 3.83 -12.70
CA LEU A 29 -25.69 4.15 -13.18
C LEU A 29 -24.79 2.95 -12.82
N PRO A 30 -24.06 2.35 -13.77
CA PRO A 30 -23.16 1.24 -13.45
C PRO A 30 -21.91 1.83 -12.79
N LEU A 31 -22.04 2.29 -11.54
CA LEU A 31 -20.95 2.89 -10.79
C LEU A 31 -20.77 2.15 -9.47
N CYS A 32 -20.19 0.95 -9.55
CA CYS A 32 -19.10 0.50 -8.69
C CYS A 32 -18.81 -0.95 -9.06
N SER A 33 -17.80 -1.19 -9.90
CA SER A 33 -17.28 -2.53 -10.11
C SER A 33 -16.83 -3.10 -8.74
N PRO A 34 -17.09 -4.37 -8.39
CA PRO A 34 -16.62 -4.93 -7.14
C PRO A 34 -15.10 -5.11 -7.21
N LEU A 35 -14.33 -4.08 -6.86
CA LEU A 35 -12.89 -4.04 -7.17
C LEU A 35 -12.07 -5.08 -6.39
N LEU A 36 -12.58 -5.63 -5.28
CA LEU A 36 -11.95 -6.72 -4.51
C LEU A 36 -13.02 -7.54 -3.79
N LYS A 37 -12.82 -8.87 -3.66
CA LYS A 37 -13.71 -9.72 -2.86
C LYS A 37 -13.71 -9.24 -1.41
N GLN A 38 -14.88 -9.23 -0.77
CA GLN A 38 -15.06 -8.69 0.58
C GLN A 38 -14.09 -9.29 1.62
N TRP A 39 -13.76 -10.57 1.47
CA TRP A 39 -12.83 -11.30 2.35
C TRP A 39 -11.34 -11.11 2.01
N GLU A 40 -10.99 -10.48 0.89
CA GLU A 40 -9.61 -10.13 0.51
C GLU A 40 -9.21 -8.74 1.01
N ARG A 41 -10.11 -8.04 1.70
CA ARG A 41 -9.82 -6.72 2.29
C ARG A 41 -8.73 -6.82 3.36
N LYS A 42 -7.94 -5.75 3.48
CA LYS A 42 -6.83 -5.68 4.45
C LYS A 42 -7.35 -5.89 5.86
N LYS A 43 -6.63 -6.71 6.63
CA LYS A 43 -6.90 -6.88 8.05
C LYS A 43 -6.50 -5.60 8.79
N CYS A 44 -7.42 -5.04 9.57
CA CYS A 44 -7.19 -3.86 10.39
C CYS A 44 -7.14 -4.21 11.88
N LYS A 45 -6.35 -3.44 12.63
CA LYS A 45 -6.30 -3.40 14.10
C LYS A 45 -7.52 -2.63 14.65
N PRO A 46 -7.82 -2.68 15.96
CA PRO A 46 -8.94 -1.93 16.55
C PRO A 46 -8.80 -0.41 16.40
N ASN A 47 -7.57 0.10 16.21
CA ASN A 47 -7.30 1.50 15.90
C ASN A 47 -7.42 1.82 14.40
N SER A 48 -8.14 1.01 13.62
CA SER A 48 -8.37 1.13 12.17
C SER A 48 -7.13 1.02 11.26
N LEU A 49 -5.92 0.87 11.81
CA LEU A 49 -4.69 0.75 11.01
C LEU A 49 -4.54 -0.66 10.40
N PRO A 50 -3.98 -0.77 9.18
CA PRO A 50 -3.72 -2.07 8.56
C PRO A 50 -2.62 -2.84 9.31
N VAL A 51 -2.77 -4.16 9.37
CA VAL A 51 -1.75 -5.05 9.93
C VAL A 51 -0.59 -5.17 8.94
N LEU A 52 0.60 -4.71 9.34
CA LEU A 52 1.82 -4.81 8.55
C LEU A 52 2.57 -6.10 8.90
N HIS A 53 2.83 -6.93 7.89
CA HIS A 53 3.71 -8.09 8.03
C HIS A 53 5.17 -7.65 7.93
N LYS A 54 5.99 -8.09 8.88
CA LYS A 54 7.42 -7.81 8.85
C LYS A 54 8.08 -8.66 7.76
N MET A 55 8.54 -8.01 6.70
CA MET A 55 9.32 -8.65 5.66
C MET A 55 10.83 -8.51 5.90
N HIS A 56 11.60 -9.51 5.44
CA HIS A 56 13.07 -9.54 5.55
C HIS A 56 13.80 -8.88 4.37
N VAL A 57 13.04 -8.40 3.39
CA VAL A 57 13.53 -7.80 2.13
C VAL A 57 13.22 -6.31 2.15
N LYS A 58 14.17 -5.49 1.70
CA LYS A 58 14.03 -4.05 1.55
C LYS A 58 13.98 -3.65 0.08
N LEU A 59 13.46 -2.45 -0.19
CA LEU A 59 13.50 -1.84 -1.52
C LEU A 59 14.95 -1.61 -1.94
N GLY A 60 15.35 -2.17 -3.09
CA GLY A 60 16.73 -2.11 -3.61
C GLY A 60 17.55 -3.38 -3.38
N ASP A 61 17.04 -4.37 -2.64
CA ASP A 61 17.72 -5.67 -2.50
C ASP A 61 17.52 -6.52 -3.76
N THR A 62 18.60 -7.11 -4.28
CA THR A 62 18.51 -8.09 -5.36
C THR A 62 18.03 -9.43 -4.81
N VAL A 63 16.78 -9.78 -5.11
CA VAL A 63 16.14 -11.02 -4.65
C VAL A 63 16.13 -12.07 -5.76
N LYS A 64 16.39 -13.33 -5.41
CA LYS A 64 16.23 -14.46 -6.32
C LYS A 64 15.02 -15.28 -5.92
N VAL A 65 14.16 -15.58 -6.89
CA VAL A 65 12.93 -16.37 -6.66
C VAL A 65 13.31 -17.81 -6.25
N ILE A 66 12.81 -18.26 -5.10
CA ILE A 66 13.13 -19.56 -4.49
C ILE A 66 12.10 -20.65 -4.86
N SER A 67 10.84 -20.29 -5.08
CA SER A 67 9.75 -21.19 -5.48
C SER A 67 8.88 -20.60 -6.60
N GLY A 68 8.31 -21.46 -7.44
CA GLY A 68 7.56 -21.09 -8.65
C GLY A 68 8.31 -21.41 -9.94
N GLN A 69 7.75 -21.07 -11.11
CA GLN A 69 8.33 -21.43 -12.41
C GLN A 69 9.66 -20.72 -12.72
N LYS A 70 10.04 -19.67 -11.98
CA LYS A 70 11.18 -18.79 -12.29
C LYS A 70 12.35 -18.91 -11.28
N VAL A 71 12.64 -20.11 -10.78
CA VAL A 71 13.73 -20.34 -9.83
C VAL A 71 15.07 -20.54 -10.54
N ALA A 72 15.95 -19.55 -10.48
CA ALA A 72 17.28 -19.67 -11.08
C ALA A 72 18.34 -20.32 -10.13
N SER A 73 18.21 -20.24 -8.80
CA SER A 73 18.98 -21.04 -7.81
C SER A 73 18.54 -20.75 -6.37
N ARG A 74 18.78 -21.70 -5.45
CA ARG A 74 18.60 -21.53 -4.00
C ARG A 74 19.72 -20.67 -3.38
N VAL A 75 19.43 -20.04 -2.23
CA VAL A 75 20.36 -19.20 -1.45
C VAL A 75 20.86 -19.97 -0.24
N GLY A 76 22.17 -19.93 0.02
CA GLY A 76 22.83 -20.50 1.19
C GLY A 76 23.48 -19.43 2.06
N HIS A 77 23.91 -19.81 3.26
CA HIS A 77 24.68 -18.95 4.16
C HIS A 77 26.11 -19.47 4.28
N LYS A 78 27.11 -18.60 4.08
CA LYS A 78 28.52 -18.93 4.25
C LYS A 78 29.12 -17.98 5.29
N ALA A 79 29.95 -18.53 6.18
CA ALA A 79 30.83 -17.73 7.01
C ALA A 79 32.07 -17.38 6.18
N LEU A 80 32.33 -16.10 6.00
CA LEU A 80 33.59 -15.62 5.43
C LEU A 80 34.64 -15.52 6.54
N ASP A 81 35.90 -15.59 6.16
CA ASP A 81 37.06 -15.55 7.07
C ASP A 81 37.14 -14.23 7.87
N ASN A 82 36.44 -13.20 7.38
CA ASN A 82 36.24 -11.92 8.06
C ASN A 82 35.29 -12.00 9.28
N GLY A 83 34.88 -13.20 9.69
CA GLY A 83 33.91 -13.45 10.78
C GLY A 83 32.46 -13.09 10.43
N LYS A 84 32.18 -12.68 9.18
CA LYS A 84 30.85 -12.24 8.74
C LYS A 84 30.10 -13.38 8.06
N ARG A 85 28.83 -13.57 8.45
CA ARG A 85 27.90 -14.48 7.77
C ARG A 85 27.22 -13.76 6.63
N VAL A 86 27.40 -14.27 5.41
CA VAL A 86 26.85 -13.65 4.20
C VAL A 86 26.01 -14.66 3.42
N LYS A 87 24.97 -14.18 2.72
CA LYS A 87 24.18 -15.00 1.81
C LYS A 87 24.90 -15.17 0.47
N TYR A 88 24.92 -16.39 -0.05
CA TYR A 88 25.55 -16.72 -1.34
C TYR A 88 24.65 -17.60 -2.20
N LEU A 89 24.90 -17.60 -3.51
CA LEU A 89 24.19 -18.42 -4.47
C LEU A 89 24.78 -19.83 -4.52
N ILE A 90 23.98 -20.86 -4.20
CA ILE A 90 24.48 -22.24 -4.12
C ILE A 90 24.98 -22.75 -5.48
N LYS A 91 24.34 -22.36 -6.58
CA LYS A 91 24.70 -22.81 -7.93
C LYS A 91 25.84 -21.99 -8.57
N LYS A 92 26.01 -20.72 -8.19
CA LYS A 92 26.99 -19.80 -8.81
C LYS A 92 28.21 -19.52 -7.91
N GLY A 93 28.09 -19.72 -6.60
CA GLY A 93 29.08 -19.34 -5.59
C GLY A 93 29.15 -17.83 -5.32
N GLU A 94 28.37 -17.00 -6.02
CA GLU A 94 28.43 -15.54 -5.92
C GLU A 94 27.77 -15.01 -4.63
N ILE A 95 28.39 -14.00 -4.02
CA ILE A 95 28.04 -13.43 -2.71
C ILE A 95 27.04 -12.27 -2.90
N ILE A 96 25.93 -12.29 -2.15
CA ILE A 96 24.81 -11.34 -2.32
C ILE A 96 25.00 -10.07 -1.47
N ASP A 97 25.26 -10.20 -0.18
CA ASP A 97 25.32 -9.05 0.74
C ASP A 97 26.75 -8.47 0.81
N SER A 98 27.18 -7.80 -0.27
CA SER A 98 28.44 -7.06 -0.27
C SER A 98 28.31 -5.71 0.46
N ALA A 99 29.37 -5.29 1.14
CA ALA A 99 29.43 -3.97 1.77
C ALA A 99 29.50 -2.82 0.75
N GLU A 100 29.53 -3.10 -0.54
CA GLU A 100 29.62 -2.08 -1.59
C GLU A 100 28.25 -1.76 -2.17
N ASN A 101 27.30 -2.70 -2.11
CA ASN A 101 25.95 -2.49 -2.61
C ASN A 101 25.22 -1.36 -1.88
N TRP A 102 25.39 -1.23 -0.55
CA TRP A 102 24.74 -0.14 0.19
C TRP A 102 25.29 1.24 -0.22
N LYS A 103 26.60 1.35 -0.46
CA LYS A 103 27.23 2.60 -0.91
C LYS A 103 26.73 3.00 -2.29
N LYS A 104 26.58 2.02 -3.20
CA LYS A 104 26.01 2.22 -4.54
C LYS A 104 24.56 2.69 -4.47
N ALA A 105 23.72 2.03 -3.67
CA ALA A 105 22.31 2.39 -3.52
C ALA A 105 22.10 3.80 -2.93
N VAL A 106 22.91 4.21 -1.96
CA VAL A 106 22.87 5.58 -1.41
C VAL A 106 23.27 6.59 -2.48
N LYS A 107 24.37 6.34 -3.19
CA LYS A 107 24.88 7.23 -4.24
C LYS A 107 23.92 7.36 -5.44
N GLU A 108 23.21 6.30 -5.80
CA GLU A 108 22.18 6.33 -6.84
C GLU A 108 20.94 7.12 -6.39
N LYS A 109 20.55 7.00 -5.11
CA LYS A 109 19.47 7.81 -4.54
C LYS A 109 19.83 9.29 -4.55
N GLU A 110 21.04 9.64 -4.11
CA GLU A 110 21.55 11.03 -4.14
C GLU A 110 21.52 11.62 -5.55
N LYS A 111 22.03 10.89 -6.55
CA LYS A 111 21.98 11.30 -7.97
C LYS A 111 20.56 11.47 -8.50
N THR A 112 19.64 10.59 -8.09
CA THR A 112 18.24 10.65 -8.51
C THR A 112 17.54 11.87 -7.88
N THR A 113 17.83 12.17 -6.62
CA THR A 113 17.31 13.37 -5.95
C THR A 113 17.87 14.67 -6.57
N GLU A 114 19.14 14.69 -6.97
CA GLU A 114 19.74 15.82 -7.67
C GLU A 114 19.13 16.04 -9.07
N ALA A 115 18.90 14.95 -9.82
CA ALA A 115 18.28 15.04 -11.15
C ALA A 115 16.82 15.54 -11.10
N VAL A 116 16.09 15.21 -10.03
CA VAL A 116 14.71 15.71 -9.83
C VAL A 116 14.71 17.17 -9.41
N ALA A 117 15.66 17.60 -8.57
CA ALA A 117 15.77 19.01 -8.13
C ALA A 117 16.22 19.97 -9.25
N VAL A 118 16.97 19.50 -10.24
CA VAL A 118 17.39 20.31 -11.41
C VAL A 118 16.30 20.39 -12.48
N ALA A 119 15.33 19.48 -12.47
CA ALA A 119 14.21 19.46 -13.41
C ALA A 119 12.96 20.21 -12.92
N THR A 120 13.01 20.81 -11.72
CA THR A 120 11.94 21.64 -11.14
C THR A 120 12.32 23.10 -11.17
#